data_AF-A0A979FN42-F1
#
_entry.id   AF-A0A979FN42-F1
#
_cell.length_a   1.000
_cell.length_b   1.000
_cell.length_c   1.000
_cell.angle_alpha   90.00
_cell.angle_beta   90.00
_cell.angle_gamma   90.00
#
_symmetry.space_group_name_H-M   'P 1'
#
loop_
_entity.id
_entity.type
_entity.pdbx_description
1 polymer ?
#
loop_
_entity_poly.entity_id
_entity_poly.type
_entity_poly.pdbx_seq_one_letter_code
_entity_poly.pdbx_strand_id
1 'polypeptide(L)'
;MRAIIFVTLLALAAARPDKPSDSDEVTIVRDDRVYPSASGEYSLDFETSDGTHISESGDGTGPDGAVETQGTVRFVHPDGESFELKYVANAEGGYQPESDALPVAPEFPHEIPQFVLDQIAKAAEEDRNRDNSDERSYE
;
A
#
# COMPACT_ATOMS: atom_id res chain seq x y z
N MET A 1 0.63 -8.41 68.78
CA MET A 1 1.73 -8.52 67.78
C MET A 1 1.46 -9.54 66.68
N ARG A 2 1.14 -10.81 67.00
CA ARG A 2 0.93 -11.86 65.96
C ARG A 2 -0.19 -11.56 64.96
N ALA A 3 -1.30 -10.98 65.41
CA ALA A 3 -2.43 -10.64 64.53
C ALA A 3 -2.10 -9.51 63.52
N ILE A 4 -1.25 -8.55 63.91
CA ILE A 4 -0.85 -7.42 63.05
C ILE A 4 0.06 -7.91 61.92
N ILE A 5 0.94 -8.87 62.22
CA ILE A 5 1.81 -9.52 61.22
C ILE A 5 0.96 -10.32 60.22
N PHE A 6 -0.10 -10.99 60.68
CA PHE A 6 -0.97 -11.76 59.81
C PHE A 6 -1.79 -10.88 58.86
N VAL A 7 -2.31 -9.75 59.36
CA VAL A 7 -3.06 -8.77 58.56
C VAL A 7 -2.17 -8.08 57.52
N THR A 8 -0.93 -7.76 57.88
CA THR A 8 0.02 -7.13 56.94
C THR A 8 0.47 -8.09 55.84
N LEU A 9 0.72 -9.36 56.15
CA LEU A 9 1.01 -10.39 55.15
C LEU A 9 -0.19 -10.67 54.23
N LEU A 10 -1.41 -10.69 54.78
CA LEU A 10 -2.62 -10.88 53.98
C LEU A 10 -2.88 -9.68 53.05
N ALA A 11 -2.66 -8.45 53.52
CA ALA A 11 -2.77 -7.24 52.71
C ALA A 11 -1.72 -7.21 51.58
N LEU A 12 -0.50 -7.66 51.86
CA LEU A 12 0.56 -7.75 50.85
C LEU A 12 0.29 -8.85 49.80
N ALA A 13 -0.36 -9.95 50.20
CA ALA A 13 -0.81 -10.99 49.28
C ALA A 13 -2.04 -10.57 48.45
N ALA A 14 -2.90 -9.70 48.99
CA ALA A 14 -4.06 -9.16 48.28
C ALA A 14 -3.69 -8.00 47.35
N ALA A 15 -2.60 -7.29 47.62
CA ALA A 15 -1.99 -6.29 46.74
C ALA A 15 -1.21 -6.97 45.60
N ARG A 16 -1.89 -7.84 44.86
CA ARG A 16 -1.44 -8.23 43.52
C ARG A 16 -1.58 -7.00 42.63
N PRO A 17 -0.55 -6.58 41.88
CA PRO A 17 -0.74 -5.59 40.83
C PRO A 17 -1.78 -6.18 39.88
N ASP A 18 -2.94 -5.53 39.77
CA ASP A 18 -3.88 -5.82 38.69
C ASP A 18 -3.08 -5.62 37.41
N LYS A 19 -2.73 -6.71 36.73
CA LYS A 19 -2.24 -6.61 35.36
C LYS A 19 -3.31 -5.83 34.61
N PRO A 20 -2.98 -4.72 33.94
CA PRO A 20 -3.96 -4.07 33.08
C PRO A 20 -4.55 -5.15 32.17
N SER A 21 -5.87 -5.29 32.20
CA SER A 21 -6.59 -6.31 31.44
C SER A 21 -6.19 -6.23 29.97
N ASP A 22 -5.87 -7.40 29.43
CA ASP A 22 -5.45 -7.79 28.07
C ASP A 22 -6.30 -7.29 26.87
N SER A 23 -7.03 -6.16 26.93
CA SER A 23 -7.97 -5.82 25.84
C SER A 23 -7.38 -5.02 24.68
N ASP A 24 -6.20 -4.40 24.82
CA ASP A 24 -5.64 -3.50 23.79
C ASP A 24 -4.18 -3.83 23.40
N GLU A 25 -3.64 -4.98 23.80
CA GLU A 25 -2.29 -5.38 23.39
C GLU A 25 -2.31 -5.90 21.94
N VAL A 26 -1.75 -5.11 21.02
CA VAL A 26 -1.54 -5.53 19.63
C VAL A 26 -0.25 -6.36 19.57
N THR A 27 -0.39 -7.62 19.21
CA THR A 27 0.73 -8.57 19.09
C THR A 27 1.10 -8.78 17.62
N ILE A 28 2.35 -9.15 17.38
CA ILE A 28 2.82 -9.50 16.03
C ILE A 28 2.43 -10.96 15.76
N VAL A 29 1.63 -11.18 14.73
CA VAL A 29 1.15 -12.51 14.30
C VAL A 29 2.10 -13.10 13.27
N ARG A 30 2.65 -12.27 12.38
CA ARG A 30 3.59 -12.67 11.34
C ARG A 30 4.69 -11.63 11.18
N ASP A 31 5.92 -12.11 11.08
CA ASP A 31 7.09 -11.32 10.75
C ASP A 31 8.03 -12.20 9.93
N ASP A 32 7.86 -12.16 8.61
CA ASP A 32 8.70 -12.86 7.64
C ASP A 32 9.48 -11.80 6.84
N ARG A 33 10.79 -11.76 7.00
CA ARG A 33 11.64 -10.77 6.34
C ARG A 33 12.92 -11.40 5.81
N VAL A 34 13.21 -11.09 4.56
CA VAL A 34 14.48 -11.39 3.90
C VAL A 34 15.26 -10.09 3.86
N TYR A 35 16.43 -10.07 4.49
CA TYR A 35 17.29 -8.89 4.50
C TYR A 35 17.87 -8.62 3.10
N PRO A 36 18.14 -7.34 2.76
CA PRO A 36 18.64 -6.97 1.44
C PRO A 36 19.88 -7.75 1.01
N SER A 37 19.84 -8.27 -0.21
CA SER A 37 20.99 -8.86 -0.90
C SER A 37 22.01 -7.78 -1.31
N ALA A 38 23.13 -8.19 -1.91
CA ALA A 38 24.12 -7.23 -2.45
C ALA A 38 23.55 -6.39 -3.62
N SER A 39 22.57 -6.94 -4.35
CA SER A 39 21.77 -6.24 -5.37
C SER A 39 20.65 -5.39 -4.76
N GLY A 40 20.36 -5.53 -3.46
CA GLY A 40 19.30 -4.80 -2.78
C GLY A 40 17.93 -5.49 -2.83
N GLU A 41 17.84 -6.74 -3.29
CA GLU A 41 16.58 -7.51 -3.24
C GLU A 41 16.22 -7.85 -1.80
N TYR A 42 14.96 -7.64 -1.42
CA TYR A 42 14.46 -7.94 -0.09
C TYR A 42 12.96 -8.25 -0.12
N SER A 43 12.45 -8.84 0.94
CA SER A 43 11.02 -9.01 1.16
C SER A 43 10.66 -8.78 2.61
N LEU A 44 9.48 -8.21 2.85
CA LEU A 44 8.89 -7.99 4.15
C LEU A 44 7.43 -8.44 4.07
N ASP A 45 7.02 -9.22 5.04
CA ASP A 45 5.63 -9.58 5.28
C ASP A 45 5.39 -9.56 6.79
N PHE A 46 4.59 -8.60 7.21
CA PHE A 46 4.37 -8.26 8.60
C PHE A 46 2.87 -8.16 8.87
N GLU A 47 2.38 -8.86 9.89
CA GLU A 47 0.98 -8.86 10.29
C GLU A 47 0.86 -8.76 11.81
N THR A 48 -0.07 -7.92 12.27
CA THR A 48 -0.41 -7.75 13.68
C THR A 48 -1.83 -8.22 13.99
N SER A 49 -2.10 -8.49 15.26
CA SER A 49 -3.36 -9.08 15.72
C SER A 49 -4.58 -8.17 15.57
N ASP A 50 -4.38 -6.88 15.30
CA ASP A 50 -5.42 -5.89 14.99
C ASP A 50 -5.81 -5.88 13.50
N GLY A 51 -5.18 -6.70 12.65
CA GLY A 51 -5.45 -6.80 11.22
C GLY A 51 -4.58 -5.90 10.34
N THR A 52 -3.64 -5.14 10.92
CA THR A 52 -2.64 -4.42 10.12
C THR A 52 -1.72 -5.43 9.43
N HIS A 53 -1.52 -5.25 8.14
CA HIS A 53 -0.64 -6.09 7.34
C HIS A 53 0.14 -5.26 6.33
N ILE A 54 1.44 -5.46 6.30
CA ILE A 54 2.39 -4.78 5.43
C ILE A 54 3.14 -5.86 4.66
N SER A 55 3.02 -5.85 3.34
CA SER A 55 3.81 -6.69 2.46
C SER A 55 4.57 -5.79 1.48
N GLU A 56 5.89 -5.93 1.43
CA GLU A 56 6.76 -5.14 0.56
C GLU A 56 7.85 -6.05 -0.01
N SER A 57 8.22 -5.81 -1.27
CA SER A 57 9.37 -6.43 -1.90
C SER A 57 10.16 -5.40 -2.67
N GLY A 58 11.48 -5.46 -2.54
CA GLY A 58 12.41 -4.70 -3.37
C GLY A 58 13.13 -5.62 -4.34
N ASP A 59 13.33 -5.13 -5.55
CA ASP A 59 14.09 -5.78 -6.60
C ASP A 59 15.25 -4.88 -7.08
N GLY A 60 16.44 -5.45 -7.14
CA GLY A 60 17.68 -4.74 -7.45
C GLY A 60 17.96 -4.50 -8.93
N THR A 61 16.98 -4.68 -9.81
CA THR A 61 17.15 -4.53 -11.27
C THR A 61 17.01 -3.10 -11.79
N GLY A 62 16.80 -2.13 -10.89
CA GLY A 62 16.68 -0.72 -11.25
C GLY A 62 17.96 -0.13 -11.86
N PRO A 63 17.81 0.97 -12.65
CA PRO A 63 18.95 1.65 -13.26
C PRO A 63 19.91 2.21 -12.19
N ASP A 64 21.20 2.27 -12.51
CA ASP A 64 22.27 2.75 -11.63
C ASP A 64 22.37 2.02 -10.26
N GLY A 65 21.85 0.79 -10.18
CA GLY A 65 21.80 0.02 -8.94
C GLY A 65 20.70 0.48 -7.98
N ALA A 66 19.68 1.17 -8.50
CA ALA A 66 18.47 1.47 -7.74
C ALA A 66 17.69 0.19 -7.43
N VAL A 67 17.00 0.20 -6.29
CA VAL A 67 16.08 -0.87 -5.90
C VAL A 67 14.67 -0.40 -6.21
N GLU A 68 13.99 -1.08 -7.13
CA GLU A 68 12.58 -0.85 -7.40
C GLU A 68 11.76 -1.55 -6.31
N THR A 69 10.77 -0.86 -5.75
CA THR A 69 10.03 -1.35 -4.58
C THR A 69 8.55 -1.37 -4.88
N GLN A 70 7.86 -2.42 -4.45
CA GLN A 70 6.40 -2.49 -4.52
C GLN A 70 5.86 -3.08 -3.23
N GLY A 71 4.65 -2.69 -2.86
CA GLY A 71 4.06 -3.18 -1.62
C GLY A 71 2.58 -2.90 -1.48
N THR A 72 2.02 -3.49 -0.43
CA THR A 72 0.66 -3.28 0.04
C THR A 72 0.69 -3.01 1.54
N VAL A 73 -0.01 -1.95 1.95
CA VAL A 73 -0.28 -1.64 3.35
C VAL A 73 -1.78 -1.73 3.56
N ARG A 74 -2.22 -2.54 4.50
CA ARG A 74 -3.62 -2.61 4.93
C ARG A 74 -3.76 -2.46 6.44
N PHE A 75 -4.82 -1.84 6.90
CA PHE A 75 -5.21 -1.81 8.30
C PHE A 75 -6.72 -1.57 8.43
N VAL A 76 -7.27 -1.83 9.61
CA VAL A 76 -8.68 -1.62 9.89
C VAL A 76 -8.84 -0.37 10.77
N HIS A 77 -9.68 0.56 10.33
CA HIS A 77 -10.02 1.75 11.09
C HIS A 77 -10.88 1.40 12.32
N PRO A 78 -10.92 2.26 13.36
CA PRO A 78 -11.76 2.02 14.54
C PRO A 78 -13.26 1.91 14.27
N ASP A 79 -13.73 2.38 13.11
CA ASP A 79 -15.11 2.26 12.62
C ASP A 79 -15.39 0.93 11.88
N GLY A 80 -14.36 0.11 11.66
CA GLY A 80 -14.43 -1.16 10.93
C GLY A 80 -14.17 -1.05 9.43
N GLU A 81 -13.88 0.14 8.90
CA GLU A 81 -13.52 0.31 7.49
C GLU A 81 -12.09 -0.19 7.24
N SER A 82 -11.89 -0.96 6.18
CA SER A 82 -10.55 -1.42 5.78
C SER A 82 -9.87 -0.38 4.89
N PHE A 83 -8.70 0.07 5.29
CA PHE A 83 -7.79 0.80 4.43
C PHE A 83 -6.88 -0.17 3.69
N GLU A 84 -6.71 0.04 2.38
CA GLU A 84 -5.73 -0.66 1.56
C GLU A 84 -5.00 0.34 0.67
N LEU A 85 -3.67 0.28 0.67
CA LEU A 85 -2.79 1.08 -0.18
C LEU A 85 -1.81 0.16 -0.89
N LYS A 86 -1.86 0.16 -2.21
CA LYS A 86 -0.86 -0.45 -3.07
C LYS A 86 0.08 0.63 -3.59
N TYR A 87 1.35 0.29 -3.80
CA TYR A 87 2.26 1.21 -4.45
C TYR A 87 3.32 0.49 -5.27
N VAL A 88 3.80 1.19 -6.29
CA VAL A 88 4.99 0.84 -7.06
C VAL A 88 5.92 2.05 -7.05
N ALA A 89 7.20 1.81 -6.77
CA ALA A 89 8.27 2.80 -6.75
C ALA A 89 9.36 2.35 -7.72
N ASN A 90 9.41 2.95 -8.90
CA ASN A 90 10.37 2.61 -9.96
C ASN A 90 11.02 3.87 -10.54
N ALA A 91 12.04 3.68 -11.38
CA ALA A 91 12.77 4.81 -11.95
C ALA A 91 11.97 5.57 -13.02
N GLU A 92 11.02 4.91 -13.69
CA GLU A 92 10.24 5.51 -14.79
C GLU A 92 9.13 6.44 -14.28
N GLY A 93 8.36 5.99 -13.28
CA GLY A 93 7.17 6.67 -12.77
C GLY A 93 7.29 7.17 -11.34
N GLY A 94 8.44 6.97 -10.68
CA GLY A 94 8.61 7.32 -9.27
C GLY A 94 7.66 6.54 -8.38
N TYR A 95 7.15 7.19 -7.33
CA TYR A 95 6.20 6.59 -6.39
C TYR A 95 4.75 6.75 -6.87
N GLN A 96 4.08 5.63 -7.11
CA GLN A 96 2.73 5.56 -7.66
C GLN A 96 1.81 4.83 -6.67
N PRO A 97 1.11 5.55 -5.78
CA PRO A 97 0.17 4.97 -4.83
C PRO A 97 -1.21 4.77 -5.47
N GLU A 98 -1.85 3.66 -5.15
CA GLU A 98 -3.22 3.31 -5.51
C GLU A 98 -4.00 2.93 -4.24
N SER A 99 -5.06 3.69 -3.95
CA SER A 99 -5.96 3.43 -2.82
C SER A 99 -7.26 4.23 -3.01
N ASP A 100 -8.37 3.65 -2.58
CA ASP A 100 -9.68 4.32 -2.55
C ASP A 100 -9.71 5.52 -1.60
N ALA A 101 -8.78 5.57 -0.64
CA ALA A 101 -8.63 6.67 0.30
C ALA A 101 -7.87 7.87 -0.28
N LEU A 102 -7.28 7.75 -1.48
CA LEU A 102 -6.60 8.87 -2.12
C LEU A 102 -7.60 9.88 -2.68
N PRO A 103 -7.27 11.18 -2.67
CA PRO A 103 -8.12 12.19 -3.28
C PRO A 103 -8.33 11.90 -4.77
N VAL A 104 -9.58 11.67 -5.16
CA VAL A 104 -9.95 11.56 -6.58
C VAL A 104 -10.07 12.97 -7.16
N ALA A 105 -9.44 13.21 -8.30
CA ALA A 105 -9.59 14.47 -9.00
C ALA A 105 -11.08 14.69 -9.35
N PRO A 106 -11.60 15.92 -9.23
CA PRO A 106 -12.99 16.19 -9.59
C PRO A 106 -13.23 15.82 -11.05
N GLU A 107 -14.40 15.27 -11.34
CA GLU A 107 -14.79 14.95 -12.72
C GLU A 107 -14.68 16.18 -13.61
N PHE A 108 -14.26 15.98 -14.86
CA PHE A 108 -14.18 17.06 -15.83
C PHE A 108 -15.58 17.69 -16.00
N PRO A 109 -15.76 18.98 -15.66
CA PRO A 109 -17.08 19.60 -15.52
C PRO A 109 -17.80 19.86 -16.85
N HIS A 110 -17.14 19.58 -17.98
CA HIS A 110 -17.68 19.76 -19.31
C HIS A 110 -17.45 18.50 -20.15
N GLU A 111 -18.45 18.15 -20.95
CA GLU A 111 -18.29 17.16 -22.02
C GLU A 111 -17.21 17.63 -23.00
N ILE A 112 -16.52 16.67 -23.63
CA ILE A 112 -15.56 16.98 -24.69
C ILE A 112 -16.33 17.69 -25.82
N PRO A 113 -15.96 18.93 -26.20
CA PRO A 113 -16.69 19.66 -27.22
C PRO A 113 -16.72 18.90 -28.55
N GLN A 114 -17.85 18.98 -29.27
CA GLN A 114 -18.05 18.25 -30.54
C GLN A 114 -16.91 18.48 -31.55
N PHE A 115 -16.39 19.70 -31.65
CA PHE A 115 -15.30 20.00 -32.59
C PHE A 115 -14.00 19.23 -32.28
N VAL A 116 -13.76 18.88 -31.01
CA VAL A 116 -12.60 18.07 -30.61
C VAL A 116 -12.81 16.62 -31.04
N LEU A 117 -14.03 16.09 -30.86
CA LEU A 117 -14.39 14.76 -31.34
C LEU A 117 -14.28 14.68 -32.87
N ASP A 118 -14.73 15.71 -33.58
CA ASP A 118 -14.63 15.80 -35.03
C ASP A 118 -13.17 15.85 -35.49
N GLN A 119 -12.29 16.57 -34.76
CA GLN A 119 -10.86 16.59 -35.04
C GLN A 119 -10.20 15.22 -34.83
N ILE A 120 -10.55 14.52 -33.75
CA ILE A 120 -10.06 13.15 -33.48
C ILE A 120 -10.51 12.21 -34.59
N ALA A 121 -11.78 12.28 -34.99
CA ALA A 121 -12.33 11.46 -36.08
C ALA A 121 -11.63 11.75 -37.43
N LYS A 122 -11.41 13.03 -37.74
CA LYS A 122 -10.72 13.46 -38.96
C LYS A 122 -9.26 12.99 -38.99
N ALA A 123 -8.55 13.11 -37.88
CA ALA A 123 -7.17 12.62 -37.77
C ALA A 123 -7.11 11.09 -38.01
N ALA A 124 -8.03 10.33 -37.41
CA ALA A 124 -8.10 8.88 -37.61
C ALA A 124 -8.43 8.49 -39.06
N GLU A 125 -9.21 9.28 -39.78
CA GLU A 125 -9.50 9.06 -41.20
C GLU A 125 -8.29 9.40 -42.08
N GLU A 126 -7.58 10.49 -41.79
CA GLU A 126 -6.35 10.87 -42.49
C GLU A 126 -5.25 9.81 -42.32
N ASP A 127 -5.05 9.28 -41.12
CA ASP A 127 -4.09 8.20 -40.86
C ASP A 127 -4.43 6.94 -41.67
N ARG A 128 -5.70 6.51 -41.67
CA ARG A 128 -6.16 5.37 -42.50
C ARG A 128 -5.96 5.62 -44.00
N ASN A 129 -6.20 6.85 -44.46
CA ASN A 129 -6.04 7.20 -45.87
C ASN A 129 -4.56 7.27 -46.26
N ARG A 130 -3.68 7.70 -45.34
CA ARG A 130 -2.23 7.70 -45.53
C ARG A 130 -1.71 6.27 -45.71
N ASP A 131 -2.08 5.35 -44.82
CA ASP A 131 -1.69 3.95 -44.90
C ASP A 131 -2.15 3.31 -46.22
N ASN A 132 -3.41 3.54 -46.64
CA ASN A 132 -3.94 3.05 -47.92
C ASN A 132 -3.27 3.69 -49.16
N SER A 133 -2.75 4.92 -49.03
CA SER A 133 -2.04 5.60 -50.12
C SER A 133 -0.60 5.10 -50.27
N ASP A 134 0.04 4.76 -49.16
CA ASP A 134 1.39 4.19 -49.14
C ASP A 134 1.35 2.76 -49.74
N GLU A 135 0.33 1.95 -49.47
CA GLU A 135 0.17 0.60 -50.07
C GLU A 135 -0.03 0.62 -51.59
N ARG A 136 -0.77 1.59 -52.13
CA ARG A 136 -1.03 1.71 -53.59
C ARG A 136 0.13 2.31 -54.39
N SER A 137 1.16 2.84 -53.72
CA SER A 137 2.32 3.43 -54.40
C SER A 137 3.38 2.40 -54.81
N TYR A 138 3.22 1.12 -54.45
CA TYR A 138 4.18 0.04 -54.73
C TYR A 138 3.68 -1.01 -55.74
N GLU A 139 2.54 -0.80 -56.40
CA GLU A 139 2.08 -1.58 -57.57
C GLU A 139 2.36 -0.83 -58.89
#